data_AF-A0A401Q952-F1
#
_entry.id   AF-A0A401Q952-F1
#
_cell.length_a   1.000
_cell.length_b   1.000
_cell.length_c   1.000
_cell.angle_alpha   90.00
_cell.angle_beta   90.00
_cell.angle_gamma   90.00
#
_symmetry.space_group_name_H-M   'P 1'
#
loop_
_entity.id
_entity.type
_entity.pdbx_description
1 polymer ?
#
loop_
_entity_poly.entity_id
_entity_poly.type
_entity_poly.pdbx_seq_one_letter_code
_entity_poly.pdbx_strand_id
1 'polypeptide(L)'
;KYIDEVARTYTWTPVQSADYSLALVLPPYSKYYIQAKLDDQILQAQYFESLLPSSFETVGHVFIAPREYCKDLVKSNNNTELLLNFINLMDKNTPDYKNCEYSNSL
;
A
#
# COMPACT_ATOMS: atom_id res chain seq x y z
N LYS A 1 22.50 -12.60 9.68
CA LYS A 1 22.10 -13.37 8.46
C LYS A 1 21.34 -14.58 8.97
N TYR A 2 20.12 -14.78 8.52
CA TYR A 2 19.21 -15.82 9.01
C TYR A 2 18.75 -16.71 7.84
N ILE A 3 18.38 -17.96 8.13
CA ILE A 3 17.73 -18.89 7.21
C ILE A 3 16.50 -19.42 7.94
N ASP A 4 15.32 -19.22 7.34
CA ASP A 4 14.05 -19.70 7.87
C ASP A 4 13.50 -20.82 6.98
N GLU A 5 13.24 -21.99 7.57
CA GLU A 5 12.65 -23.12 6.88
C GLU A 5 11.12 -22.94 6.82
N VAL A 6 10.58 -22.78 5.60
CA VAL A 6 9.14 -22.48 5.40
C VAL A 6 8.60 -23.21 4.18
N ALA A 7 7.43 -23.84 4.32
CA ALA A 7 6.71 -24.45 3.20
C ALA A 7 6.19 -23.38 2.21
N ARG A 8 6.35 -23.63 0.91
CA ARG A 8 5.92 -22.73 -0.17
C ARG A 8 5.21 -23.51 -1.28
N THR A 9 4.27 -22.86 -1.94
CA THR A 9 3.58 -23.36 -3.13
C THR A 9 4.04 -22.56 -4.34
N TYR A 10 4.45 -23.26 -5.39
CA TYR A 10 4.88 -22.69 -6.67
C TYR A 10 3.81 -23.00 -7.73
N THR A 11 3.39 -21.99 -8.48
CA THR A 11 2.48 -22.13 -9.63
C THR A 11 3.08 -21.39 -10.80
N TRP A 12 3.05 -21.94 -12.02
CA TRP A 12 3.60 -21.28 -13.21
C TRP A 12 2.73 -21.49 -14.45
N THR A 13 2.87 -20.58 -15.41
CA THR A 13 2.20 -20.63 -16.72
C THR A 13 3.11 -20.07 -17.81
N PRO A 14 3.12 -20.64 -19.03
CA PRO A 14 3.79 -20.01 -20.16
C PRO A 14 3.07 -18.73 -20.59
N VAL A 15 3.82 -17.75 -21.09
CA VAL A 15 3.25 -16.53 -21.69
C VAL A 15 3.10 -16.77 -23.19
N GLN A 16 1.86 -16.83 -23.69
CA GLN A 16 1.56 -17.32 -25.04
C GLN A 16 2.25 -16.56 -26.18
N SER A 17 2.54 -15.27 -25.99
CA SER A 17 3.14 -14.40 -27.01
C SER A 17 4.66 -14.27 -26.91
N ALA A 18 5.32 -15.02 -26.03
CA ALA A 18 6.75 -14.91 -25.78
C ALA A 18 7.38 -16.25 -25.39
N ASP A 19 8.71 -16.28 -25.29
CA ASP A 19 9.52 -17.45 -24.95
C ASP A 19 9.79 -17.59 -23.43
N TYR A 20 9.12 -16.80 -22.59
CA TYR A 20 9.24 -16.86 -21.13
C TYR A 20 7.98 -17.41 -20.45
N SER A 21 8.17 -17.93 -19.23
CA SER A 21 7.10 -18.39 -18.34
C SER A 21 7.03 -17.51 -17.09
N LEU A 22 5.82 -17.33 -16.54
CA LEU A 22 5.56 -16.57 -15.33
C LEU A 22 5.25 -17.53 -14.18
N ALA A 23 5.87 -17.31 -13.02
CA ALA A 23 5.63 -18.10 -11.82
C ALA A 23 5.22 -17.21 -10.63
N LEU A 24 4.45 -17.78 -9.71
CA LEU A 24 3.99 -17.17 -8.46
C LEU A 24 4.34 -18.10 -7.29
N VAL A 25 4.90 -17.53 -6.24
CA VAL A 25 5.28 -18.24 -5.00
C VAL A 25 4.47 -17.70 -3.85
N LEU A 26 3.68 -18.56 -3.20
CA LEU A 26 2.87 -18.20 -2.03
C LEU A 26 3.16 -19.16 -0.88
N PRO A 27 3.33 -18.67 0.36
CA PRO A 27 3.20 -19.53 1.53
C PRO A 27 1.73 -19.96 1.72
N PRO A 28 1.44 -21.13 2.33
CA PRO A 28 0.07 -21.64 2.48
C PRO A 28 -0.90 -20.67 3.18
N TYR A 29 -0.38 -19.84 4.09
CA TYR A 29 -1.18 -18.89 4.87
C TYR A 29 -1.56 -17.62 4.10
N SER A 30 -0.97 -17.32 2.94
CA SER A 30 -1.27 -16.10 2.17
C SER A 30 -2.31 -16.33 1.06
N LYS A 31 -3.13 -17.38 1.17
CA LYS A 31 -4.16 -17.69 0.17
C LYS A 31 -5.27 -16.63 0.11
N TYR A 32 -5.50 -15.94 1.22
CA TYR A 32 -6.50 -14.87 1.33
C TYR A 32 -5.81 -13.55 1.68
N TYR A 33 -6.41 -12.44 1.26
CA TYR A 33 -5.95 -11.09 1.60
C TYR A 33 -7.12 -10.27 2.14
N ILE A 34 -6.78 -9.21 2.87
CA ILE A 34 -7.77 -8.25 3.38
C ILE A 34 -7.91 -7.14 2.35
N GLN A 35 -9.13 -6.91 1.89
CA GLN A 35 -9.49 -5.74 1.10
C GLN A 35 -10.18 -4.72 2.01
N ALA A 36 -9.76 -3.47 1.94
CA ALA A 36 -10.41 -2.40 2.68
C ALA A 36 -11.84 -2.21 2.18
N LYS A 37 -12.80 -2.22 3.09
CA LYS A 37 -14.21 -1.86 2.84
C LYS A 37 -14.58 -0.71 3.77
N LEU A 38 -14.13 0.47 3.38
CA LEU A 38 -14.31 1.72 4.12
C LEU A 38 -15.10 2.68 3.23
N ASP A 39 -16.42 2.68 3.39
CA ASP A 39 -17.31 3.54 2.60
C ASP A 39 -17.71 4.83 3.35
N ASP A 40 -17.51 4.85 4.68
CA ASP A 40 -17.84 5.98 5.55
C ASP A 40 -16.72 7.03 5.53
N GLN A 41 -17.03 8.22 5.01
CA GLN A 41 -16.10 9.34 4.90
C GLN A 41 -15.62 9.88 6.25
N ILE A 42 -16.46 9.86 7.29
CA ILE A 42 -16.08 10.31 8.63
C ILE A 42 -15.05 9.34 9.21
N LEU A 43 -15.30 8.05 9.05
CA LEU A 43 -14.38 7.03 9.54
C LEU A 43 -13.02 7.08 8.82
N GLN A 44 -13.01 7.32 7.51
CA GLN A 44 -11.77 7.52 6.75
C GLN A 44 -10.98 8.73 7.26
N ALA A 45 -11.64 9.86 7.51
CA ALA A 45 -11.01 11.07 8.04
C ALA A 45 -10.41 10.82 9.43
N GLN A 46 -11.13 10.13 10.32
CA GLN A 46 -10.63 9.77 11.66
C GLN A 46 -9.35 8.93 11.60
N TYR A 47 -9.28 7.95 10.69
CA TYR A 47 -8.05 7.18 10.52
C TYR A 47 -6.91 8.02 9.95
N PHE A 48 -7.19 8.96 9.05
CA PHE A 48 -6.17 9.83 8.48
C PHE A 48 -5.51 10.74 9.53
N GLU A 49 -6.24 11.22 10.54
CA GLU A 49 -5.69 12.04 11.63
C GLU A 49 -4.53 11.36 12.36
N SER A 50 -4.52 10.03 12.44
CA SER A 50 -3.44 9.26 13.07
C SER A 50 -2.10 9.34 12.33
N LEU A 51 -2.09 9.83 11.09
CA LEU A 51 -0.88 10.04 10.30
C LEU A 51 -0.28 11.44 10.48
N LEU A 52 -1.03 12.37 11.08
CA LEU A 52 -0.60 13.76 11.19
C LEU A 52 0.54 13.91 12.22
N PRO A 53 1.53 14.78 11.97
CA PRO A 53 2.65 14.98 12.90
C PRO A 53 2.23 15.38 14.32
N SER A 54 1.08 16.05 14.47
CA SER A 54 0.50 16.40 15.77
C SER A 54 0.16 15.20 16.64
N SER A 55 -0.05 14.02 16.05
CA SER A 55 -0.36 12.78 16.77
C SER A 55 0.88 12.03 17.26
N PHE A 56 2.09 12.38 16.83
CA PHE A 56 3.28 11.56 17.08
C PHE A 56 3.74 11.56 18.54
N GLU A 57 3.38 12.59 19.30
CA GLU A 57 3.64 12.64 20.74
C GLU A 57 2.86 11.57 21.52
N THR A 58 1.71 11.13 20.99
CA THR A 58 0.82 10.17 21.66
C THR A 58 0.82 8.79 21.00
N VAL A 59 0.83 8.74 19.67
CA VAL A 59 0.75 7.50 18.86
C VAL A 59 2.14 6.95 18.52
N GLY A 60 3.18 7.80 18.59
CA GLY A 60 4.54 7.48 18.19
C GLY A 60 4.86 7.87 16.75
N HIS A 61 6.14 7.72 16.38
CA HIS A 61 6.62 8.08 15.04
C HIS A 61 6.05 7.15 13.98
N VAL A 62 5.33 7.74 13.02
CA VAL A 62 4.71 7.02 11.90
C VAL A 62 5.65 7.01 10.69
N PHE A 63 5.70 5.86 10.01
CA PHE A 63 6.37 5.69 8.73
C PHE A 63 5.37 5.23 7.67
N ILE A 64 5.57 5.67 6.42
CA ILE A 64 4.76 5.24 5.27
C ILE A 64 5.63 4.49 4.25
N ALA A 65 5.14 3.38 3.69
CA ALA A 65 5.90 2.65 2.68
C ALA A 65 5.88 3.41 1.34
N PRO A 66 6.99 3.50 0.58
CA PRO A 66 7.04 4.21 -0.71
C PRO A 66 6.33 3.43 -1.84
N ARG A 67 5.00 3.39 -1.80
CA ARG A 67 4.13 2.79 -2.83
C ARG A 67 3.68 3.83 -3.85
N GLU A 68 3.18 3.38 -4.99
CA GLU A 68 2.52 4.21 -6.00
C GLU A 68 1.08 4.49 -5.57
N TYR A 69 0.90 5.22 -4.45
CA TYR A 69 -0.44 5.51 -3.91
C TYR A 69 -1.30 6.29 -4.91
N CYS A 70 -0.72 7.33 -5.51
CA CYS A 70 -1.35 8.16 -6.53
C CYS A 70 -0.29 8.59 -7.55
N LYS A 71 -0.71 8.85 -8.79
CA LYS A 71 0.21 9.25 -9.87
C LYS A 71 0.94 10.57 -9.59
N ASP A 72 0.30 11.45 -8.82
CA ASP A 72 0.82 12.77 -8.47
C ASP A 72 1.76 12.75 -7.26
N LEU A 73 1.88 11.61 -6.56
CA LEU A 73 2.77 11.47 -5.41
C LEU A 73 4.15 10.98 -5.85
N VAL A 74 5.15 11.84 -5.69
CA VAL A 74 6.54 11.48 -5.99
C VAL A 74 7.10 10.58 -4.87
N LYS A 75 7.64 9.42 -5.25
CA LYS A 75 8.39 8.54 -4.34
C LYS A 75 9.65 9.26 -3.85
N SER A 76 9.87 9.31 -2.54
CA SER A 76 11.11 9.80 -1.93
C SER A 76 11.76 8.71 -1.08
N ASN A 77 13.09 8.70 -1.05
CA ASN A 77 13.87 7.88 -0.13
C ASN A 77 13.87 8.47 1.30
N ASN A 78 13.50 9.74 1.45
CA ASN A 78 13.29 10.38 2.74
C ASN A 78 11.84 10.16 3.18
N ASN A 79 11.64 9.35 4.21
CA ASN A 79 10.29 8.99 4.66
C ASN A 79 9.49 10.17 5.19
N THR A 80 10.14 11.10 5.89
CA THR A 80 9.49 12.28 6.43
C THR A 80 8.94 13.16 5.31
N GLU A 81 9.73 13.38 4.26
CA GLU A 81 9.29 14.13 3.07
C GLU A 81 8.13 13.41 2.36
N LEU A 82 8.26 12.10 2.16
CA LEU A 82 7.21 11.28 1.54
C LEU A 82 5.90 11.37 2.33
N LEU A 83 5.96 11.25 3.66
CA LEU A 83 4.79 11.31 4.53
C LEU A 83 4.13 12.70 4.48
N LEU A 84 4.92 13.77 4.53
CA LEU A 84 4.40 15.15 4.41
C LEU A 84 3.74 15.38 3.05
N ASN A 85 4.34 14.90 1.96
CA ASN A 85 3.77 15.01 0.62
C ASN A 85 2.47 14.20 0.49
N PHE A 86 2.42 13.00 1.08
CA PHE A 86 1.21 12.18 1.13
C PHE A 86 0.09 12.89 1.90
N ILE A 87 0.37 13.41 3.10
CA ILE A 87 -0.60 14.15 3.91
C ILE A 87 -1.13 15.36 3.14
N ASN A 88 -0.25 16.16 2.54
CA ASN A 88 -0.64 17.33 1.75
C ASN A 88 -1.51 16.97 0.54
N LEU A 89 -1.30 15.80 -0.08
CA LEU A 89 -2.11 15.33 -1.20
C LEU A 89 -3.51 14.92 -0.73
N MET A 90 -3.59 14.17 0.37
CA MET A 90 -4.85 13.66 0.92
C MET A 90 -5.69 14.74 1.62
N ASP A 91 -5.06 15.77 2.19
CA ASP A 91 -5.79 16.91 2.78
C ASP A 91 -6.47 17.78 1.71
N LYS A 92 -5.82 17.94 0.55
CA LYS A 92 -6.33 18.76 -0.56
C LYS A 92 -7.39 18.07 -1.41
N ASN A 93 -7.40 16.74 -1.41
CA ASN A 93 -8.25 15.96 -2.30
C ASN A 93 -9.15 15.05 -1.49
N THR A 94 -10.42 14.95 -1.88
CA THR A 94 -11.29 13.90 -1.34
C THR A 94 -10.68 12.53 -1.64
N PRO A 95 -10.92 11.51 -0.79
CA PRO A 95 -10.47 10.14 -1.04
C PRO A 95 -10.73 9.68 -2.47
N ASP A 96 -11.88 10.08 -3.07
CA ASP A 96 -12.31 9.77 -4.44
C ASP A 96 -11.48 10.42 -5.56
N TYR A 97 -10.24 10.82 -5.26
CA TYR A 97 -9.35 11.47 -6.20
C TYR A 97 -8.97 10.52 -7.35
N LYS A 98 -9.37 10.88 -8.57
CA LYS A 98 -9.25 10.03 -9.78
C LYS A 98 -7.80 9.65 -10.16
N ASN A 99 -6.80 10.39 -9.66
CA ASN A 99 -5.40 10.08 -9.92
C ASN A 99 -4.78 9.16 -8.85
N CYS A 100 -5.54 8.82 -7.81
CA CYS A 100 -5.23 7.73 -6.90
C CYS A 100 -5.93 6.46 -7.39
N GLU A 101 -5.22 5.33 -7.37
CA GLU A 101 -5.82 4.06 -7.70
C GLU A 101 -6.54 3.50 -6.48
N TYR A 102 -7.86 3.39 -6.56
CA TYR A 102 -8.58 2.42 -5.77
C TYR A 102 -8.36 1.06 -6.41
N SER A 103 -7.84 0.09 -5.65
CA SER A 103 -7.74 -1.28 -6.13
C SER A 103 -9.15 -1.91 -6.20
N ASN A 104 -9.91 -1.52 -7.23
CA ASN A 104 -11.00 -2.29 -7.82
C ASN A 104 -10.46 -3.15 -8.97
N SER A 105 -9.25 -3.69 -8.84
CA SER A 105 -8.62 -4.57 -9.81
C SER A 105 -8.67 -6.02 -9.33
N LEU A 106 -9.82 -6.64 -9.54
CA LEU A 106 -9.92 -8.04 -9.98
C LEU A 106 -10.94 -8.12 -11.09
#